data_AF-A0A9Q8QRX0-F1
#
_entry.id   AF-A0A9Q8QRX0-F1
#
_cell.length_a   1.000
_cell.length_b   1.000
_cell.length_c   1.000
_cell.angle_alpha   90.00
_cell.angle_beta   90.00
_cell.angle_gamma   90.00
#
_symmetry.space_group_name_H-M   'P 1'
#
loop_
_entity.id
_entity.type
_entity.pdbx_description
1 polymer ?
#
loop_
_entity_poly.entity_id
_entity_poly.type
_entity_poly.pdbx_seq_one_letter_code
_entity_poly.pdbx_strand_id
1 'polypeptide(L)'
;MEQLYIDNTMPQQALGAAPADLLRESLETLVTTHPPQESYDPETCIGLIAGPTGVAYALLCLSARHPDLRIQGHNLVHWAGKYVEGDRGTLVLQDGCCGFVAEVLALDAVRACVTKDRRCVTALLAHMPRLLEPASGEGADKFPAEMIYGRAGMLYMLRAVRHWVPDSADLLEEPIARLARRILDKDDDGKGHWVWNGDRYFGAPHGDIGTLAQIVLCVPTLAPELAGLLEELLDLQSDEGNWIHTAKALEAGEAAVRVQFCHGAPGFVFALQSLRPHYPDFAERFDKAIHKGREVTWAKGVLKKEPSLCHGVLGNAL
;
A
#
# COMPACT_ATOMS: atom_id res chain seq x y z
N MET A 1 1.62 2.55 31.16
CA MET A 1 1.73 1.88 29.85
C MET A 1 3.20 1.66 29.55
N GLU A 2 3.54 0.50 29.00
CA GLU A 2 4.91 0.21 28.54
C GLU A 2 5.26 1.08 27.32
N GLN A 3 6.47 1.63 27.27
CA GLN A 3 6.95 2.42 26.14
C GLN A 3 7.11 1.53 24.90
N LEU A 4 6.54 1.94 23.75
CA LEU A 4 6.51 1.16 22.50
C LEU A 4 7.74 1.38 21.59
N TYR A 5 8.59 2.34 21.93
CA TYR A 5 9.74 2.77 21.14
C TYR A 5 11.01 2.82 21.98
N ILE A 6 12.13 2.92 21.28
CA ILE A 6 13.47 3.17 21.79
C ILE A 6 13.76 4.65 21.53
N ASP A 7 14.27 5.36 22.53
CA ASP A 7 14.60 6.77 22.36
C ASP A 7 15.66 6.94 21.26
N ASN A 8 15.39 7.82 20.29
CA ASN A 8 16.30 8.10 19.18
C ASN A 8 17.46 9.01 19.62
N THR A 9 18.26 8.52 20.57
CA THR A 9 19.42 9.21 21.16
C THR A 9 20.74 8.58 20.72
N MET A 10 20.69 7.56 19.86
CA MET A 10 21.88 6.89 19.36
C MET A 10 22.71 7.85 18.49
N PRO A 11 24.04 7.90 18.68
CA PRO A 11 24.88 8.71 17.80
C PRO A 11 24.83 8.15 16.37
N GLN A 12 24.94 9.04 15.39
CA GLN A 12 25.01 8.65 13.99
C GLN A 12 26.18 7.67 13.79
N GLN A 13 25.88 6.51 13.19
CA GLN A 13 26.87 5.48 12.90
C GLN A 13 27.27 5.53 11.42
N ALA A 14 28.54 5.29 11.13
CA ALA A 14 28.98 5.03 9.77
C ALA A 14 28.59 3.60 9.36
N LEU A 15 28.20 3.43 8.09
CA LEU A 15 27.95 2.10 7.53
C LEU A 15 29.27 1.33 7.39
N GLY A 16 29.24 0.02 7.63
CA GLY A 16 30.41 -0.85 7.49
C GLY A 16 30.85 -1.09 6.04
N ALA A 17 30.00 -0.78 5.07
CA ALA A 17 30.26 -0.89 3.64
C ALA A 17 29.43 0.15 2.86
N ALA A 18 29.66 0.28 1.55
CA ALA A 18 28.87 1.18 0.72
C ALA A 18 27.40 0.68 0.66
N PRO A 19 26.40 1.58 0.65
CA PRO A 19 24.99 1.19 0.57
C PRO A 19 24.66 0.24 -0.60
N ALA A 20 25.34 0.40 -1.73
CA ALA A 20 25.15 -0.46 -2.91
C ALA A 20 25.62 -1.91 -2.67
N ASP A 21 26.68 -2.10 -1.88
CA ASP A 21 27.20 -3.42 -1.55
C ASP A 21 26.28 -4.12 -0.54
N LEU A 22 25.84 -3.39 0.50
CA LEU A 22 24.88 -3.90 1.48
C LEU A 22 23.53 -4.29 0.85
N LEU A 23 23.04 -3.48 -0.11
CA LEU A 23 21.84 -3.80 -0.87
C LEU A 23 22.04 -5.08 -1.70
N ARG A 24 23.18 -5.22 -2.37
CA ARG A 24 23.49 -6.42 -3.16
C ARG A 24 23.54 -7.66 -2.28
N GLU A 25 24.27 -7.60 -1.17
CA GLU A 25 24.39 -8.70 -0.20
C GLU A 25 23.03 -9.12 0.37
N SER A 26 22.18 -8.14 0.70
CA SER A 26 20.82 -8.40 1.20
C SER A 26 19.96 -9.14 0.16
N LEU A 27 20.04 -8.72 -1.10
CA LEU A 27 19.30 -9.35 -2.19
C LEU A 27 19.87 -10.72 -2.57
N GLU A 28 21.19 -10.90 -2.55
CA GLU A 28 21.84 -12.21 -2.73
C GLU A 28 21.45 -13.18 -1.62
N THR A 29 21.41 -12.71 -0.37
CA THR A 29 20.91 -13.48 0.76
C THR A 29 19.45 -13.89 0.51
N LEU A 30 18.57 -12.96 0.15
CA LEU A 30 17.16 -13.22 -0.14
C LEU A 30 16.97 -14.34 -1.17
N VAL A 31 17.63 -14.26 -2.34
CA VAL A 31 17.46 -15.26 -3.39
C VAL A 31 18.13 -16.60 -3.06
N THR A 32 19.11 -16.60 -2.16
CA THR A 32 19.78 -17.83 -1.70
C THR A 32 18.96 -18.54 -0.63
N THR A 33 18.39 -17.82 0.32
CA THR A 33 17.61 -18.40 1.43
C THR A 33 16.18 -18.70 1.03
N HIS A 34 15.62 -17.95 0.09
CA HIS A 34 14.25 -18.11 -0.41
C HIS A 34 14.24 -18.14 -1.95
N PRO A 35 14.91 -19.12 -2.59
CA PRO A 35 15.03 -19.16 -4.04
C PRO A 35 13.65 -19.28 -4.72
N PRO A 36 13.52 -18.79 -5.97
CA PRO A 36 12.33 -19.06 -6.76
C PRO A 36 12.06 -20.56 -6.88
N GLN A 37 10.80 -20.96 -6.71
CA GLN A 37 10.35 -22.35 -6.78
C GLN A 37 9.49 -22.60 -8.03
N GLU A 38 9.48 -23.84 -8.51
CA GLU A 38 8.62 -24.26 -9.61
C GLU A 38 7.13 -24.22 -9.24
N SER A 39 6.81 -24.44 -7.96
CA SER A 39 5.47 -24.32 -7.39
C SER A 39 5.57 -23.75 -5.97
N TYR A 40 4.52 -23.07 -5.54
CA TYR A 40 4.41 -22.53 -4.17
C TYR A 40 3.12 -23.00 -3.52
N ASP A 41 3.17 -23.17 -2.21
CA ASP A 41 1.96 -23.39 -1.41
C ASP A 41 1.09 -22.12 -1.43
N PRO A 42 -0.15 -22.19 -1.96
CA PRO A 42 -1.05 -21.05 -2.02
C PRO A 42 -1.35 -20.44 -0.64
N GLU A 43 -1.30 -21.22 0.45
CA GLU A 43 -1.53 -20.71 1.81
C GLU A 43 -0.42 -19.75 2.28
N THR A 44 0.77 -19.85 1.68
CA THR A 44 1.92 -18.98 1.98
C THR A 44 2.01 -17.75 1.06
N CYS A 45 1.13 -17.66 0.08
CA CYS A 45 1.11 -16.61 -0.92
C CYS A 45 0.11 -15.51 -0.52
N ILE A 46 0.62 -14.39 -0.01
CA ILE A 46 -0.19 -13.30 0.57
C ILE A 46 -0.04 -12.04 -0.29
N GLY A 47 -0.16 -12.21 -1.61
CA GLY A 47 -0.12 -11.14 -2.60
C GLY A 47 1.14 -10.29 -2.51
N LEU A 48 0.95 -8.97 -2.39
CA LEU A 48 2.04 -8.00 -2.26
C LEU A 48 2.60 -7.89 -0.84
N ILE A 49 1.91 -8.44 0.18
CA ILE A 49 2.28 -8.28 1.59
C ILE A 49 3.38 -9.25 2.00
N ALA A 50 3.26 -10.53 1.60
CA ALA A 50 4.24 -11.55 1.89
C ALA A 50 4.18 -12.68 0.86
N GLY A 51 5.34 -13.31 0.62
CA GLY A 51 5.47 -14.40 -0.33
C GLY A 51 6.10 -14.00 -1.66
N PRO A 52 6.12 -14.92 -2.64
CA PRO A 52 6.90 -14.77 -3.88
C PRO A 52 6.46 -13.59 -4.74
N THR A 53 5.16 -13.26 -4.74
CA THR A 53 4.61 -12.17 -5.55
C THR A 53 5.04 -10.80 -5.03
N GLY A 54 5.03 -10.58 -3.71
CA GLY A 54 5.60 -9.39 -3.08
C GLY A 54 7.11 -9.25 -3.33
N VAL A 55 7.86 -10.35 -3.26
CA VAL A 55 9.30 -10.38 -3.59
C VAL A 55 9.54 -9.98 -5.04
N ALA A 56 8.78 -10.55 -5.99
CA ALA A 56 8.89 -10.20 -7.40
C ALA A 56 8.64 -8.71 -7.65
N TYR A 57 7.61 -8.15 -7.01
CA TYR A 57 7.28 -6.74 -7.15
C TYR A 57 8.36 -5.82 -6.55
N ALA A 58 8.93 -6.18 -5.40
CA ALA A 58 10.05 -5.45 -4.81
C ALA A 58 11.28 -5.44 -5.73
N LEU A 59 11.65 -6.60 -6.31
CA LEU A 59 12.74 -6.72 -7.27
C LEU A 59 12.50 -5.89 -8.54
N LEU A 60 11.26 -5.87 -9.05
CA LEU A 60 10.89 -5.04 -10.19
C LEU A 60 11.08 -3.55 -9.86
N CYS A 61 10.55 -3.08 -8.73
CA CYS A 61 10.71 -1.69 -8.28
C CYS A 61 12.19 -1.30 -8.10
N LEU A 62 12.99 -2.16 -7.49
CA LEU A 62 14.42 -1.95 -7.32
C LEU A 62 15.16 -1.93 -8.66
N SER A 63 14.72 -2.70 -9.65
CA SER A 63 15.34 -2.74 -10.99
C SER A 63 15.30 -1.38 -11.70
N ALA A 64 14.23 -0.60 -11.51
CA ALA A 64 14.13 0.75 -12.09
C ALA A 64 15.05 1.76 -11.40
N ARG A 65 15.28 1.60 -10.10
CA ARG A 65 16.15 2.49 -9.31
C ARG A 65 17.63 2.13 -9.44
N HIS A 66 17.93 0.86 -9.69
CA HIS A 66 19.27 0.30 -9.75
C HIS A 66 19.43 -0.60 -11.00
N PRO A 67 19.37 -0.03 -12.22
CA PRO A 67 19.34 -0.80 -13.48
C PRO A 67 20.60 -1.64 -13.73
N ASP A 68 21.73 -1.22 -13.16
CA ASP A 68 23.02 -1.92 -13.29
C ASP A 68 23.25 -2.98 -12.21
N LEU A 69 22.41 -3.02 -11.17
CA LEU A 69 22.56 -3.99 -10.10
C LEU A 69 22.35 -5.41 -10.64
N ARG A 70 23.27 -6.30 -10.27
CA ARG A 70 23.23 -7.72 -10.58
C ARG A 70 23.38 -8.49 -9.27
N ILE A 71 22.61 -9.57 -9.13
CA ILE A 71 22.74 -10.54 -8.04
C ILE A 71 22.92 -11.91 -8.68
N GLN A 72 23.95 -12.65 -8.25
CA GLN A 72 24.35 -13.93 -8.86
C GLN A 72 24.43 -13.90 -10.40
N GLY A 73 24.95 -12.80 -10.97
CA GLY A 73 25.15 -12.63 -12.42
C GLY A 73 23.92 -12.18 -13.23
N HIS A 74 22.73 -12.10 -12.63
CA HIS A 74 21.50 -11.71 -13.32
C HIS A 74 20.96 -10.35 -12.85
N ASN A 75 20.22 -9.66 -13.72
CA ASN A 75 19.53 -8.42 -13.36
C ASN A 75 18.27 -8.70 -12.50
N LEU A 76 17.75 -7.68 -11.84
CA LEU A 76 16.63 -7.86 -10.91
C LEU A 76 15.30 -8.22 -11.62
N VAL A 77 15.11 -7.80 -12.88
CA VAL A 77 13.93 -8.18 -13.67
C VAL A 77 13.91 -9.68 -13.96
N HIS A 78 15.08 -10.29 -14.22
CA HIS A 78 15.20 -11.73 -14.36
C HIS A 78 14.70 -12.46 -13.11
N TRP A 79 15.15 -12.04 -11.93
CA TRP A 79 14.71 -12.63 -10.66
C TRP A 79 13.23 -12.40 -10.39
N ALA A 80 12.71 -11.20 -10.65
CA ALA A 80 11.28 -10.93 -10.57
C ALA A 80 10.46 -11.89 -11.47
N GLY A 81 10.93 -12.13 -12.69
CA GLY A 81 10.38 -13.14 -13.61
C GLY A 81 10.33 -14.54 -12.99
N LYS A 82 11.43 -14.99 -12.39
CA LYS A 82 11.51 -16.31 -11.76
C LYS A 82 10.52 -16.50 -10.62
N TYR A 83 10.27 -15.49 -9.79
CA TYR A 83 9.28 -15.60 -8.72
C TYR A 83 7.82 -15.65 -9.23
N VAL A 84 7.49 -14.96 -10.34
CA VAL A 84 6.14 -15.00 -10.93
C VAL A 84 5.89 -16.22 -11.83
N GLU A 85 6.94 -16.93 -12.27
CA GLU A 85 6.85 -18.13 -13.10
C GLU A 85 6.30 -19.35 -12.33
N GLY A 86 6.60 -19.46 -11.03
CA GLY A 86 6.18 -20.63 -10.26
C GLY A 86 4.67 -20.80 -10.21
N ASP A 87 4.22 -22.04 -10.19
CA ASP A 87 2.81 -22.39 -10.11
C ASP A 87 2.21 -21.99 -8.75
N ARG A 88 0.95 -21.56 -8.78
CA ARG A 88 0.13 -21.27 -7.58
C ARG A 88 -1.12 -22.16 -7.52
N GLY A 89 -1.25 -23.12 -8.43
CA GLY A 89 -2.48 -23.86 -8.63
C GLY A 89 -3.62 -22.96 -9.12
N THR A 90 -4.85 -23.39 -8.85
CA THR A 90 -6.05 -22.63 -9.22
C THR A 90 -6.35 -21.57 -8.16
N LEU A 91 -6.05 -20.32 -8.47
CA LEU A 91 -6.39 -19.18 -7.63
C LEU A 91 -7.78 -18.66 -7.96
N VAL A 92 -8.56 -18.34 -6.92
CA VAL A 92 -9.91 -17.80 -7.04
C VAL A 92 -10.01 -16.53 -6.21
N LEU A 93 -10.61 -15.48 -6.77
CA LEU A 93 -10.91 -14.27 -6.01
C LEU A 93 -11.89 -14.62 -4.88
N GLN A 94 -11.57 -14.29 -3.63
CA GLN A 94 -12.42 -14.61 -2.48
C GLN A 94 -13.25 -13.39 -2.11
N ASP A 95 -14.50 -13.60 -1.67
CA ASP A 95 -15.30 -12.51 -1.11
C ASP A 95 -14.56 -11.91 0.10
N GLY A 96 -14.61 -10.60 0.23
CA GLY A 96 -13.88 -9.85 1.24
C GLY A 96 -12.40 -9.65 0.94
N CYS A 97 -11.85 -10.19 -0.16
CA CYS A 97 -10.40 -10.14 -0.44
C CYS A 97 -10.11 -9.79 -1.90
N CYS A 98 -9.89 -8.50 -2.17
CA CYS A 98 -9.50 -7.93 -3.47
C CYS A 98 -8.39 -6.87 -3.38
N GLY A 99 -7.74 -6.73 -2.22
CA GLY A 99 -6.65 -5.79 -1.99
C GLY A 99 -5.28 -6.43 -2.17
N PHE A 100 -4.27 -5.87 -1.49
CA PHE A 100 -2.89 -6.34 -1.55
C PHE A 100 -2.67 -7.79 -1.18
N VAL A 101 -3.52 -8.38 -0.33
CA VAL A 101 -3.38 -9.79 0.07
C VAL A 101 -4.02 -10.77 -0.91
N ALA A 102 -4.77 -10.28 -1.90
CA ALA A 102 -5.43 -11.14 -2.88
C ALA A 102 -4.42 -11.65 -3.91
N GLU A 103 -3.81 -12.82 -3.64
CA GLU A 103 -2.75 -13.40 -4.49
C GLU A 103 -3.15 -13.47 -5.97
N VAL A 104 -4.40 -13.81 -6.29
CA VAL A 104 -4.87 -13.86 -7.69
C VAL A 104 -4.70 -12.53 -8.42
N LEU A 105 -5.07 -11.42 -7.77
CA LEU A 105 -4.98 -10.09 -8.37
C LEU A 105 -3.53 -9.57 -8.35
N ALA A 106 -2.83 -9.79 -7.24
CA ALA A 106 -1.44 -9.39 -7.08
C ALA A 106 -0.54 -10.09 -8.10
N LEU A 107 -0.70 -11.40 -8.29
CA LEU A 107 0.08 -12.16 -9.25
C LEU A 107 -0.21 -11.72 -10.68
N ASP A 108 -1.49 -11.57 -11.06
CA ASP A 108 -1.86 -11.11 -12.41
C ASP A 108 -1.28 -9.71 -12.70
N ALA A 109 -1.37 -8.78 -11.74
CA ALA A 109 -0.81 -7.44 -11.86
C ALA A 109 0.72 -7.43 -11.94
N VAL A 110 1.41 -8.12 -11.03
CA VAL A 110 2.89 -8.16 -11.02
C VAL A 110 3.41 -8.88 -12.25
N ARG A 111 2.76 -9.97 -12.68
CA ARG A 111 3.11 -10.67 -13.92
C ARG A 111 2.97 -9.76 -15.12
N ALA A 112 1.89 -8.98 -15.22
CA ALA A 112 1.76 -7.96 -16.29
C ALA A 112 2.88 -6.92 -16.24
N CYS A 113 3.22 -6.40 -15.06
CA CYS A 113 4.30 -5.42 -14.90
C CYS A 113 5.69 -5.98 -15.29
N VAL A 114 5.98 -7.23 -14.90
CA VAL A 114 7.28 -7.89 -15.17
C VAL A 114 7.42 -8.27 -16.64
N THR A 115 6.40 -8.88 -17.24
CA THR A 115 6.45 -9.36 -18.64
C THR A 115 6.18 -8.25 -19.65
N LYS A 116 5.53 -7.16 -19.22
CA LYS A 116 4.99 -6.09 -20.07
C LYS A 116 4.01 -6.60 -21.13
N ASP A 117 3.39 -7.76 -20.89
CA ASP A 117 2.47 -8.39 -21.82
C ASP A 117 1.02 -7.90 -21.59
N ARG A 118 0.43 -7.29 -22.63
CA ARG A 118 -0.97 -6.83 -22.61
C ARG A 118 -1.95 -7.96 -22.32
N ARG A 119 -1.64 -9.22 -22.64
CA ARG A 119 -2.51 -10.37 -22.33
C ARG A 119 -2.64 -10.59 -20.83
N CYS A 120 -1.57 -10.33 -20.06
CA CYS A 120 -1.62 -10.38 -18.59
C CYS A 120 -2.47 -9.22 -18.04
N VAL A 121 -2.46 -8.06 -18.69
CA VAL A 121 -3.37 -6.94 -18.34
C VAL A 121 -4.83 -7.35 -18.54
N THR A 122 -5.16 -7.98 -19.67
CA THR A 122 -6.51 -8.51 -19.92
C THR A 122 -6.92 -9.57 -18.89
N ALA A 123 -6.00 -10.44 -18.48
CA ALA A 123 -6.26 -11.44 -17.43
C ALA A 123 -6.61 -10.78 -16.09
N LEU A 124 -5.85 -9.76 -15.68
CA LEU A 124 -6.17 -8.96 -14.48
C LEU A 124 -7.56 -8.29 -14.60
N LEU A 125 -7.86 -7.70 -15.76
CA LEU A 125 -9.12 -7.01 -16.00
C LEU A 125 -10.34 -7.95 -16.05
N ALA A 126 -10.13 -9.26 -16.27
CA ALA A 126 -11.21 -10.25 -16.25
C ALA A 126 -11.91 -10.35 -14.88
N HIS A 127 -11.26 -9.91 -13.80
CA HIS A 127 -11.85 -9.86 -12.46
C HIS A 127 -12.76 -8.64 -12.22
N MET A 128 -12.67 -7.61 -13.07
CA MET A 128 -13.40 -6.35 -12.89
C MET A 128 -14.91 -6.48 -12.78
N PRO A 129 -15.62 -7.34 -13.56
CA PRO A 129 -17.06 -7.51 -13.40
C PRO A 129 -17.47 -7.82 -11.96
N ARG A 130 -16.76 -8.76 -11.29
CA ARG A 130 -17.03 -9.14 -9.90
C ARG A 130 -16.68 -8.03 -8.91
N LEU A 131 -15.61 -7.29 -9.17
CA LEU A 131 -15.21 -6.16 -8.32
C LEU A 131 -16.19 -4.98 -8.41
N LEU A 132 -16.86 -4.83 -9.55
CA LEU A 132 -17.84 -3.77 -9.80
C LEU A 132 -19.28 -4.19 -9.50
N GLU A 133 -19.51 -5.45 -9.11
CA GLU A 133 -20.83 -5.92 -8.70
C GLU A 133 -21.38 -5.02 -7.58
N PRO A 134 -22.60 -4.49 -7.75
CA PRO A 134 -23.26 -3.78 -6.67
C PRO A 134 -23.60 -4.75 -5.54
N ALA A 135 -23.81 -4.20 -4.34
CA ALA A 135 -24.48 -4.93 -3.28
C ALA A 135 -25.83 -5.44 -3.79
N SER A 136 -26.06 -6.75 -3.78
CA SER A 136 -27.30 -7.34 -4.26
C SER A 136 -28.40 -7.14 -3.22
N GLY A 137 -29.23 -6.10 -3.37
CA GLY A 137 -30.37 -5.84 -2.49
C GLY A 137 -29.98 -5.65 -1.03
N GLU A 138 -30.61 -6.40 -0.12
CA GLU A 138 -30.31 -6.40 1.34
C GLU A 138 -28.93 -7.00 1.71
N GLY A 139 -28.14 -7.47 0.73
CA GLY A 139 -26.83 -8.05 0.96
C GLY A 139 -25.73 -7.01 1.20
N ALA A 140 -24.79 -7.30 2.11
CA ALA A 140 -23.60 -6.48 2.30
C ALA A 140 -22.68 -6.52 1.05
N ASP A 141 -22.06 -5.39 0.72
CA ASP A 141 -21.05 -5.34 -0.34
C ASP A 141 -19.91 -6.32 -0.03
N LYS A 142 -19.65 -7.23 -0.97
CA LYS A 142 -18.67 -8.32 -0.84
C LYS A 142 -17.25 -7.85 -0.57
N PHE A 143 -16.87 -6.64 -0.99
CA PHE A 143 -15.48 -6.19 -0.90
C PHE A 143 -15.36 -4.89 -0.09
N PRO A 144 -14.37 -4.79 0.82
CA PRO A 144 -14.12 -3.55 1.53
C PRO A 144 -13.51 -2.48 0.61
N ALA A 145 -13.46 -1.24 1.11
CA ALA A 145 -12.86 -0.13 0.39
C ALA A 145 -11.33 -0.10 0.49
N GLU A 146 -10.78 -0.51 1.65
CA GLU A 146 -9.40 -0.27 2.04
C GLU A 146 -8.32 -1.01 1.23
N MET A 147 -7.04 -0.80 1.53
CA MET A 147 -5.95 -1.22 0.64
C MET A 147 -5.57 -2.70 0.76
N ILE A 148 -5.69 -3.30 1.94
CA ILE A 148 -5.13 -4.64 2.21
C ILE A 148 -6.06 -5.73 1.68
N TYR A 149 -7.35 -5.61 1.93
CA TYR A 149 -8.39 -6.55 1.53
C TYR A 149 -9.36 -5.96 0.49
N GLY A 150 -9.31 -4.66 0.23
CA GLY A 150 -10.33 -3.95 -0.51
C GLY A 150 -9.89 -3.36 -1.85
N ARG A 151 -10.85 -2.65 -2.45
CA ARG A 151 -10.77 -2.14 -3.82
C ARG A 151 -9.70 -1.05 -4.00
N ALA A 152 -9.31 -0.32 -2.95
CA ALA A 152 -8.19 0.62 -3.02
C ALA A 152 -6.86 -0.09 -3.33
N GLY A 153 -6.68 -1.32 -2.85
CA GLY A 153 -5.51 -2.14 -3.20
C GLY A 153 -5.50 -2.50 -4.69
N MET A 154 -6.66 -2.83 -5.25
CA MET A 154 -6.80 -3.04 -6.69
C MET A 154 -6.56 -1.76 -7.51
N LEU A 155 -7.01 -0.59 -7.05
CA LEU A 155 -6.68 0.69 -7.69
C LEU A 155 -5.16 0.91 -7.75
N TYR A 156 -4.44 0.64 -6.66
CA TYR A 156 -2.98 0.70 -6.66
C TYR A 156 -2.37 -0.25 -7.70
N MET A 157 -2.84 -1.51 -7.76
CA MET A 157 -2.34 -2.50 -8.72
C MET A 157 -2.59 -2.08 -10.17
N LEU A 158 -3.79 -1.57 -10.50
CA LEU A 158 -4.10 -1.03 -11.83
C LEU A 158 -3.21 0.16 -12.19
N ARG A 159 -2.92 1.07 -11.23
CA ARG A 159 -2.00 2.19 -11.43
C ARG A 159 -0.55 1.72 -11.63
N ALA A 160 -0.12 0.67 -10.92
CA ALA A 160 1.19 0.05 -11.12
C ALA A 160 1.28 -0.55 -12.54
N VAL A 161 0.27 -1.28 -12.99
CA VAL A 161 0.21 -1.81 -14.37
C VAL A 161 0.26 -0.67 -15.39
N ARG A 162 -0.49 0.41 -15.20
CA ARG A 162 -0.44 1.61 -16.07
C ARG A 162 0.96 2.20 -16.17
N HIS A 163 1.73 2.19 -15.07
CA HIS A 163 3.10 2.68 -15.05
C HIS A 163 4.08 1.75 -15.79
N TRP A 164 4.01 0.44 -15.54
CA TRP A 164 4.96 -0.53 -16.08
C TRP A 164 4.64 -1.00 -17.50
N VAL A 165 3.37 -0.88 -17.90
CA VAL A 165 2.83 -1.27 -19.22
C VAL A 165 2.10 -0.06 -19.84
N PRO A 166 2.81 1.04 -20.16
CA PRO A 166 2.19 2.29 -20.58
C PRO A 166 1.31 2.15 -21.83
N ASP A 167 1.64 1.19 -22.71
CA ASP A 167 0.84 0.93 -23.90
C ASP A 167 -0.58 0.50 -23.57
N SER A 168 -0.84 -0.14 -22.41
CA SER A 168 -2.18 -0.60 -22.02
C SER A 168 -3.04 0.45 -21.31
N ALA A 169 -2.65 1.72 -21.34
CA ALA A 169 -3.43 2.80 -20.72
C ALA A 169 -4.89 2.81 -21.21
N ASP A 170 -5.12 2.58 -22.52
CA ASP A 170 -6.44 2.52 -23.14
C ASP A 170 -7.38 1.49 -22.50
N LEU A 171 -6.84 0.38 -22.03
CA LEU A 171 -7.60 -0.69 -21.36
C LEU A 171 -7.91 -0.39 -19.90
N LEU A 172 -7.19 0.55 -19.27
CA LEU A 172 -7.19 0.76 -17.83
C LEU A 172 -8.04 1.95 -17.39
N GLU A 173 -8.19 2.98 -18.22
CA GLU A 173 -8.88 4.22 -17.83
C GLU A 173 -10.32 4.01 -17.36
N GLU A 174 -11.15 3.29 -18.13
CA GLU A 174 -12.54 3.01 -17.74
C GLU A 174 -12.63 2.10 -16.50
N PRO A 175 -11.91 0.95 -16.41
CA PRO A 175 -11.88 0.14 -15.20
C PRO A 175 -11.46 0.91 -13.94
N ILE A 176 -10.41 1.74 -14.01
CA ILE A 176 -9.93 2.54 -12.90
C ILE A 176 -11.03 3.54 -12.44
N ALA A 177 -11.62 4.27 -13.38
CA ALA A 177 -12.66 5.25 -13.07
C ALA A 177 -13.88 4.60 -12.42
N ARG A 178 -14.33 3.46 -12.94
CA ARG A 178 -15.48 2.72 -12.40
C ARG A 178 -15.19 2.13 -11.03
N LEU A 179 -13.98 1.61 -10.80
CA LEU A 179 -13.62 1.05 -9.50
C LEU A 179 -13.52 2.15 -8.44
N ALA A 180 -12.94 3.30 -8.78
CA ALA A 180 -12.88 4.46 -7.89
C ALA A 180 -14.29 4.95 -7.53
N ARG A 181 -15.18 5.07 -8.51
CA ARG A 181 -16.58 5.45 -8.25
C ARG A 181 -17.30 4.40 -7.40
N ARG A 182 -17.06 3.11 -7.63
CA ARG A 182 -17.64 2.03 -6.80
C ARG A 182 -17.21 2.12 -5.32
N ILE A 183 -15.98 2.56 -5.04
CA ILE A 183 -15.53 2.79 -3.66
C ILE A 183 -16.30 3.95 -3.02
N LEU A 184 -16.54 5.03 -3.77
CA LEU A 184 -17.35 6.16 -3.30
C LEU A 184 -18.81 5.76 -3.10
N ASP A 185 -19.38 4.92 -3.97
CA ASP A 185 -20.78 4.47 -3.86
C ASP A 185 -21.02 3.48 -2.70
N LYS A 186 -19.97 2.91 -2.11
CA LYS A 186 -20.08 1.98 -0.95
C LYS A 186 -20.33 2.73 0.36
N ASP A 187 -20.08 4.02 0.36
CA ASP A 187 -20.17 4.88 1.52
C ASP A 187 -21.61 5.01 2.04
N ASP A 188 -21.81 4.76 3.32
CA ASP A 188 -23.13 4.70 3.96
C ASP A 188 -23.63 6.08 4.39
N ASP A 189 -22.73 7.04 4.60
CA ASP A 189 -23.06 8.39 5.06
C ASP A 189 -22.78 9.50 4.03
N GLY A 190 -22.15 9.16 2.90
CA GLY A 190 -21.82 10.08 1.82
C GLY A 190 -20.58 10.95 2.07
N LYS A 191 -19.76 10.65 3.10
CA LYS A 191 -18.55 11.40 3.48
C LYS A 191 -17.23 10.62 3.32
N GLY A 192 -17.27 9.40 2.80
CA GLY A 192 -16.14 8.50 2.61
C GLY A 192 -15.67 7.86 3.91
N HIS A 193 -16.60 7.60 4.83
CA HIS A 193 -16.29 7.07 6.18
C HIS A 193 -16.24 5.53 6.14
N TRP A 194 -15.22 4.99 5.46
CA TRP A 194 -15.21 3.56 5.15
C TRP A 194 -14.95 2.67 6.37
N VAL A 195 -15.86 1.71 6.58
CA VAL A 195 -15.76 0.72 7.67
C VAL A 195 -15.06 -0.55 7.19
N TRP A 196 -14.11 -1.03 8.00
CA TRP A 196 -13.50 -2.34 7.86
C TRP A 196 -13.50 -3.07 9.20
N ASN A 197 -13.90 -4.35 9.18
CA ASN A 197 -14.00 -5.18 10.39
C ASN A 197 -14.77 -4.52 11.56
N GLY A 198 -15.86 -3.80 11.22
CA GLY A 198 -16.77 -3.18 12.18
C GLY A 198 -16.26 -1.90 12.85
N ASP A 199 -15.19 -1.27 12.35
CA ASP A 199 -14.72 0.05 12.81
C ASP A 199 -14.26 0.91 11.62
N ARG A 200 -14.24 2.23 11.79
CA ARG A 200 -13.71 3.19 10.83
C ARG A 200 -12.25 3.45 11.17
N TYR A 201 -11.35 3.04 10.27
CA TYR A 201 -9.91 3.23 10.44
C TYR A 201 -9.47 4.53 9.76
N PHE A 202 -8.47 5.20 10.31
CA PHE A 202 -7.94 6.43 9.73
C PHE A 202 -6.62 6.24 9.00
N GLY A 203 -5.85 5.20 9.35
CA GLY A 203 -4.48 4.95 8.86
C GLY A 203 -4.39 4.43 7.41
N ALA A 204 -3.17 4.32 6.89
CA ALA A 204 -2.95 4.05 5.46
C ALA A 204 -3.43 2.67 4.96
N PRO A 205 -3.23 1.53 5.66
CA PRO A 205 -3.60 0.23 5.10
C PRO A 205 -5.11 -0.01 5.06
N HIS A 206 -5.77 0.26 6.19
CA HIS A 206 -7.17 -0.13 6.42
C HIS A 206 -8.14 1.05 6.43
N GLY A 207 -7.63 2.28 6.33
CA GLY A 207 -8.40 3.46 6.66
C GLY A 207 -8.54 4.50 5.55
N ASP A 208 -9.19 5.58 5.94
CA ASP A 208 -9.64 6.63 5.03
C ASP A 208 -8.49 7.29 4.28
N ILE A 209 -7.37 7.63 4.95
CA ILE A 209 -6.28 8.36 4.29
C ILE A 209 -5.66 7.55 3.15
N GLY A 210 -5.53 6.23 3.33
CA GLY A 210 -4.98 5.35 2.30
C GLY A 210 -5.96 5.14 1.16
N THR A 211 -7.23 4.92 1.47
CA THR A 211 -8.31 4.75 0.48
C THR A 211 -8.46 6.01 -0.37
N LEU A 212 -8.55 7.19 0.27
CA LEU A 212 -8.57 8.50 -0.37
C LEU A 212 -7.34 8.67 -1.26
N ALA A 213 -6.14 8.38 -0.77
CA ALA A 213 -4.92 8.48 -1.56
C ALA A 213 -4.96 7.60 -2.81
N GLN A 214 -5.43 6.36 -2.73
CA GLN A 214 -5.52 5.49 -3.91
C GLN A 214 -6.55 5.99 -4.93
N ILE A 215 -7.68 6.54 -4.48
CA ILE A 215 -8.67 7.15 -5.37
C ILE A 215 -8.06 8.34 -6.12
N VAL A 216 -7.48 9.30 -5.39
CA VAL A 216 -6.97 10.56 -5.97
C VAL A 216 -5.77 10.32 -6.89
N LEU A 217 -4.84 9.43 -6.51
CA LEU A 217 -3.68 9.10 -7.35
C LEU A 217 -4.06 8.35 -8.63
N CYS A 218 -5.22 7.68 -8.65
CA CYS A 218 -5.73 6.99 -9.83
C CYS A 218 -6.60 7.91 -10.69
N VAL A 219 -7.46 8.71 -10.07
CA VAL A 219 -8.45 9.59 -10.70
C VAL A 219 -8.39 10.98 -10.04
N PRO A 220 -7.41 11.83 -10.42
CA PRO A 220 -7.20 13.13 -9.77
C PRO A 220 -8.41 14.07 -9.79
N THR A 221 -9.31 13.92 -10.76
CA THR A 221 -10.53 14.72 -10.87
C THR A 221 -11.53 14.47 -9.74
N LEU A 222 -11.37 13.41 -8.95
CA LEU A 222 -12.18 13.13 -7.75
C LEU A 222 -11.67 13.83 -6.48
N ALA A 223 -10.52 14.50 -6.54
CA ALA A 223 -9.94 15.18 -5.38
C ALA A 223 -10.92 16.18 -4.70
N PRO A 224 -11.67 17.03 -5.45
CA PRO A 224 -12.61 17.97 -4.83
C PRO A 224 -13.74 17.29 -4.05
N GLU A 225 -14.21 16.13 -4.49
CA GLU A 225 -15.29 15.37 -3.81
C GLU A 225 -14.82 14.86 -2.43
N LEU A 226 -13.51 14.62 -2.27
CA LEU A 226 -12.91 14.09 -1.04
C LEU A 226 -12.25 15.19 -0.16
N ALA A 227 -12.38 16.46 -0.53
CA ALA A 227 -11.76 17.56 0.21
C ALA A 227 -12.27 17.69 1.65
N GLY A 228 -13.56 17.43 1.88
CA GLY A 228 -14.15 17.45 3.23
C GLY A 228 -13.60 16.34 4.13
N LEU A 229 -13.46 15.12 3.59
CA LEU A 229 -12.83 14.00 4.31
C LEU A 229 -11.36 14.28 4.63
N LEU A 230 -10.62 14.85 3.67
CA LEU A 230 -9.23 15.25 3.87
C LEU A 230 -9.10 16.30 5.00
N GLU A 231 -9.99 17.29 5.03
CA GLU A 231 -10.03 18.30 6.10
C GLU A 231 -10.26 17.66 7.47
N GLU A 232 -11.25 16.78 7.59
CA GLU A 232 -11.51 16.02 8.81
C GLU A 232 -10.28 15.23 9.27
N LEU A 233 -9.62 14.51 8.34
CA LEU A 233 -8.42 13.73 8.63
C LEU A 233 -7.22 14.59 9.08
N LEU A 234 -7.08 15.81 8.55
CA LEU A 234 -6.06 16.75 9.00
C LEU A 234 -6.36 17.24 10.43
N ASP A 235 -7.63 17.48 10.76
CA ASP A 235 -8.05 17.95 12.08
C ASP A 235 -7.95 16.87 13.17
N LEU A 236 -7.86 15.59 12.79
CA LEU A 236 -7.55 14.49 13.70
C LEU A 236 -6.09 14.45 14.18
N GLN A 237 -5.19 15.26 13.60
CA GLN A 237 -3.80 15.30 14.05
C GLN A 237 -3.73 15.86 15.48
N SER A 238 -3.13 15.09 16.40
CA SER A 238 -2.92 15.52 17.77
C SER A 238 -1.90 16.67 17.86
N ASP A 239 -1.86 17.35 19.00
CA ASP A 239 -0.88 18.41 19.25
C ASP A 239 0.57 17.92 19.11
N GLU A 240 0.83 16.66 19.50
CA GLU A 240 2.12 15.98 19.35
C GLU A 240 2.47 15.62 17.89
N GLY A 241 1.53 15.79 16.95
CA GLY A 241 1.76 15.52 15.53
C GLY A 241 1.40 14.11 15.07
N ASN A 242 0.81 13.28 15.93
CA ASN A 242 0.41 11.91 15.60
C ASN A 242 -1.10 11.81 15.29
N TRP A 243 -1.54 10.69 14.70
CA TRP A 243 -2.95 10.41 14.41
C TRP A 243 -3.47 9.23 15.21
N ILE A 244 -4.70 9.35 15.69
CA ILE A 244 -5.44 8.24 16.29
C ILE A 244 -5.79 7.20 15.21
N HIS A 245 -6.00 5.95 15.60
CA HIS A 245 -6.06 4.83 14.67
C HIS A 245 -7.47 4.51 14.15
N THR A 246 -8.51 4.69 14.97
CA THR A 246 -9.90 4.43 14.59
C THR A 246 -10.90 5.38 15.27
N ALA A 247 -12.13 5.43 14.76
CA ALA A 247 -13.22 6.21 15.33
C ALA A 247 -13.57 5.75 16.75
N LYS A 248 -13.65 4.43 17.02
CA LYS A 248 -13.91 3.93 18.39
C LYS A 248 -12.83 4.37 19.38
N ALA A 249 -11.56 4.38 18.98
CA ALA A 249 -10.47 4.84 19.84
C ALA A 249 -10.59 6.35 20.13
N LEU A 250 -11.00 7.14 19.14
CA LEU A 250 -11.30 8.57 19.32
C LEU A 250 -12.47 8.79 20.29
N GLU A 251 -13.58 8.06 20.11
CA GLU A 251 -14.76 8.14 20.99
C GLU A 251 -14.44 7.73 22.44
N ALA A 252 -13.58 6.72 22.61
CA ALA A 252 -13.11 6.28 23.93
C ALA A 252 -12.12 7.26 24.59
N GLY A 253 -11.74 8.35 23.91
CA GLY A 253 -10.77 9.33 24.42
C GLY A 253 -9.35 8.77 24.52
N GLU A 254 -8.99 7.78 23.69
CA GLU A 254 -7.65 7.21 23.68
C GLU A 254 -6.63 8.18 23.06
N ALA A 255 -5.38 8.06 23.52
CA ALA A 255 -4.27 8.81 22.95
C ALA A 255 -3.73 8.14 21.68
N ALA A 256 -3.23 8.96 20.75
CA ALA A 256 -2.51 8.51 19.55
C ALA A 256 -1.10 7.97 19.90
N VAL A 257 -1.01 6.72 20.34
CA VAL A 257 0.26 6.12 20.83
C VAL A 257 1.07 5.36 19.77
N ARG A 258 0.44 4.90 18.68
CA ARG A 258 1.12 4.13 17.63
C ARG A 258 1.74 5.07 16.60
N VAL A 259 3.02 4.88 16.30
CA VAL A 259 3.79 5.64 15.29
C VAL A 259 4.29 4.65 14.26
N GLN A 260 3.39 4.24 13.37
CA GLN A 260 3.59 3.15 12.40
C GLN A 260 3.00 3.55 11.04
N PHE A 261 3.48 2.94 9.96
CA PHE A 261 2.84 3.09 8.64
C PHE A 261 1.37 2.67 8.70
N CYS A 262 1.06 1.58 9.43
CA CYS A 262 -0.33 1.14 9.56
C CYS A 262 -1.22 2.03 10.43
N HIS A 263 -0.67 2.57 11.51
CA HIS A 263 -1.42 3.35 12.49
C HIS A 263 -0.55 4.52 12.97
N GLY A 264 -0.89 5.74 12.57
CA GLY A 264 -0.27 6.98 13.02
C GLY A 264 0.52 7.72 11.95
N ALA A 265 1.41 8.60 12.41
CA ALA A 265 2.08 9.62 11.61
C ALA A 265 2.81 9.10 10.36
N PRO A 266 3.59 8.00 10.40
CA PRO A 266 4.34 7.56 9.21
C PRO A 266 3.44 7.31 7.99
N GLY A 267 2.29 6.64 8.19
CA GLY A 267 1.35 6.37 7.11
C GLY A 267 0.69 7.64 6.57
N PHE A 268 0.30 8.55 7.48
CA PHE A 268 -0.27 9.84 7.12
C PHE A 268 0.71 10.73 6.36
N VAL A 269 1.95 10.84 6.83
CA VAL A 269 3.01 11.62 6.19
C VAL A 269 3.21 11.16 4.74
N PHE A 270 3.33 9.85 4.52
CA PHE A 270 3.50 9.28 3.19
C PHE A 270 2.32 9.59 2.25
N ALA A 271 1.09 9.45 2.76
CA ALA A 271 -0.12 9.76 2.00
C ALA A 271 -0.24 11.25 1.69
N LEU A 272 -0.05 12.13 2.67
CA LEU A 272 -0.13 13.59 2.49
C LEU A 272 0.92 14.10 1.50
N GLN A 273 2.15 13.58 1.53
CA GLN A 273 3.17 13.90 0.52
C GLN A 273 2.71 13.54 -0.90
N SER A 274 2.10 12.36 -1.05
CA SER A 274 1.59 11.89 -2.35
C SER A 274 0.38 12.69 -2.83
N LEU A 275 -0.46 13.15 -1.89
CA LEU A 275 -1.68 13.90 -2.18
C LEU A 275 -1.42 15.39 -2.42
N ARG A 276 -0.32 15.95 -1.90
CA ARG A 276 -0.01 17.39 -1.95
C ARG A 276 -0.18 18.02 -3.33
N PRO A 277 0.28 17.41 -4.44
CA PRO A 277 0.11 17.99 -5.77
C PRO A 277 -1.35 18.10 -6.24
N HIS A 278 -2.27 17.35 -5.62
CA HIS A 278 -3.68 17.28 -5.99
C HIS A 278 -4.57 18.19 -5.14
N TYR A 279 -4.04 18.77 -4.06
CA TYR A 279 -4.74 19.67 -3.15
C TYR A 279 -3.95 20.97 -2.92
N PRO A 280 -3.76 21.81 -3.96
CA PRO A 280 -2.95 23.03 -3.85
C PRO A 280 -3.47 23.98 -2.77
N ASP A 281 -4.79 24.05 -2.55
CA ASP A 281 -5.42 24.89 -1.54
C ASP A 281 -5.11 24.43 -0.10
N PHE A 282 -4.67 23.19 0.08
CA PHE A 282 -4.27 22.63 1.38
C PHE A 282 -2.75 22.65 1.60
N ALA A 283 -1.96 23.22 0.70
CA ALA A 283 -0.49 23.11 0.71
C ALA A 283 0.15 23.47 2.06
N GLU A 284 -0.26 24.59 2.68
CA GLU A 284 0.27 25.01 3.98
C GLU A 284 -0.13 24.06 5.12
N ARG A 285 -1.41 23.60 5.14
CA ARG A 285 -1.88 22.62 6.13
C ARG A 285 -1.12 21.30 5.98
N PHE A 286 -0.87 20.86 4.74
CA PHE A 286 -0.10 19.65 4.46
C PHE A 286 1.34 19.80 4.96
N ASP A 287 2.02 20.88 4.63
CA ASP A 287 3.42 21.10 5.02
C ASP A 287 3.57 21.13 6.55
N LYS A 288 2.63 21.78 7.26
CA LYS A 288 2.58 21.79 8.72
C LYS A 288 2.32 20.42 9.31
N ALA A 289 1.32 19.70 8.79
CA ALA A 289 0.96 18.36 9.29
C ALA A 289 2.09 17.35 9.05
N ILE A 290 2.70 17.37 7.86
CA ILE A 290 3.85 16.55 7.49
C ILE A 290 5.04 16.85 8.40
N HIS A 291 5.34 18.13 8.66
CA HIS A 291 6.44 18.52 9.53
C HIS A 291 6.28 17.93 10.95
N LYS A 292 5.11 18.15 11.57
CA LYS A 292 4.79 17.57 12.89
C LYS A 292 4.84 16.04 12.88
N GLY A 293 4.29 15.41 11.83
CA GLY A 293 4.31 13.95 11.67
C GLY A 293 5.73 13.38 11.60
N ARG A 294 6.66 14.11 10.97
CA ARG A 294 8.08 13.75 10.93
C ARG A 294 8.76 13.93 12.27
N GLU A 295 8.44 14.98 13.02
CA GLU A 295 9.01 15.20 14.37
C GLU A 295 8.63 14.07 15.33
N VAL A 296 7.36 13.66 15.38
CA VAL A 296 6.93 12.54 16.22
C VAL A 296 7.50 11.20 15.73
N THR A 297 7.62 11.02 14.41
CA THR A 297 8.26 9.84 13.84
C THR A 297 9.75 9.79 14.20
N TRP A 298 10.46 10.91 14.16
CA TRP A 298 11.85 10.98 14.59
C TRP A 298 12.02 10.65 16.07
N ALA A 299 11.13 11.18 16.92
CA ALA A 299 11.21 11.00 18.36
C ALA A 299 10.77 9.60 18.83
N LYS A 300 9.74 9.02 18.20
CA LYS A 300 9.03 7.83 18.68
C LYS A 300 8.93 6.69 17.64
N GLY A 301 9.56 6.82 16.47
CA GLY A 301 9.45 5.87 15.36
C GLY A 301 10.47 4.73 15.36
N VAL A 302 11.45 4.73 16.27
CA VAL A 302 12.35 3.59 16.47
C VAL A 302 11.63 2.57 17.37
N LEU A 303 10.80 1.73 16.76
CA LEU A 303 9.92 0.83 17.52
C LEU A 303 10.70 -0.31 18.17
N LYS A 304 10.23 -0.78 19.34
CA LYS A 304 10.76 -2.01 19.98
C LYS A 304 10.44 -3.29 19.20
N LYS A 305 9.46 -3.22 18.29
CA LYS A 305 9.07 -4.31 17.41
C LYS A 305 10.15 -4.56 16.36
N GLU A 306 10.19 -5.78 15.84
CA GLU A 306 11.13 -6.18 14.78
C GLU A 306 11.07 -5.24 13.56
N PRO A 307 12.22 -4.99 12.90
CA PRO A 307 12.28 -4.18 11.70
C PRO A 307 11.33 -4.71 10.61
N SER A 308 10.43 -3.84 10.14
CA SER A 308 9.46 -4.15 9.09
C SER A 308 8.97 -2.87 8.43
N LEU A 309 8.34 -2.98 7.25
CA LEU A 309 7.77 -1.84 6.53
C LEU A 309 6.42 -1.37 7.10
N CYS A 310 5.59 -2.28 7.63
CA CYS A 310 4.23 -1.93 8.05
C CYS A 310 4.19 -1.24 9.43
N HIS A 311 5.03 -1.70 10.36
CA HIS A 311 5.03 -1.25 11.75
C HIS A 311 6.39 -1.51 12.41
N GLY A 312 7.44 -1.09 11.73
CA GLY A 312 8.82 -1.18 12.20
C GLY A 312 9.62 0.03 11.74
N VAL A 313 10.88 0.09 12.18
CA VAL A 313 11.78 1.22 11.90
C VAL A 313 11.99 1.46 10.39
N LEU A 314 11.97 0.41 9.57
CA LEU A 314 12.18 0.53 8.13
C LEU A 314 11.05 1.30 7.44
N GLY A 315 9.80 1.02 7.80
CA GLY A 315 8.65 1.78 7.29
C GLY A 315 8.60 3.21 7.80
N ASN A 316 9.02 3.43 9.05
CA ASN A 316 9.04 4.74 9.67
C ASN A 316 10.17 5.65 9.14
N ALA A 317 11.16 5.08 8.47
CA ALA A 317 12.28 5.82 7.87
C ALA A 317 12.03 6.25 6.40
N LEU A 318 10.88 5.88 5.81
CA LEU A 318 10.46 6.29 4.46
C LEU A 318 9.91 7.72 4.45
#